data_AF-A0A7G2CJC0-F1
#
_entry.id   AF-A0A7G2CJC0-F1
#
_cell.length_a   1.000
_cell.length_b   1.000
_cell.length_c   1.000
_cell.angle_alpha   90.00
_cell.angle_beta   90.00
_cell.angle_gamma   90.00
#
_symmetry.space_group_name_H-M   'P 1'
#
loop_
_entity.id
_entity.type
_entity.pdbx_description
1 polymer ?
#
loop_
_entity_poly.entity_id
_entity_poly.type
_entity_poly.pdbx_seq_one_letter_code
_entity_poly.pdbx_strand_id
1 'polypeptide(L)'
;MDYVLSVSRYKLYGVAEAFKYAVLPHDRPSPLFLLFTTLINGGLLVWSFDVVLSATCHKEHSTWLGLGIMNAVINDLFSIALMASMRNQIRKGIHPSVSNVRLYLTQPVLLLYFVYLIWEIAWMIVASKKASKNNKDGCSNHFSVQSGFFSFYFILGLTIFAMTFATEWCRSPRWRVAASTQWRRRNQPELDEQVEGIDEAAQGDDFSRTQEMEDR
;
A
#
# COMPACT_ATOMS: atom_id res chain seq x y z
N MET A 1 29.33 32.64 0.16
CA MET A 1 29.29 31.18 0.46
C MET A 1 27.96 30.79 1.10
N ASP A 2 27.33 31.67 1.89
CA ASP A 2 26.02 31.44 2.54
C ASP A 2 24.82 31.30 1.60
N TYR A 3 24.84 31.96 0.44
CA TYR A 3 23.78 31.85 -0.58
C TYR A 3 23.68 30.45 -1.21
N VAL A 4 24.80 29.73 -1.35
CA VAL A 4 24.80 28.37 -1.93
C VAL A 4 24.26 27.36 -0.92
N LEU A 5 24.58 27.54 0.36
CA LEU A 5 24.06 26.74 1.46
C LEU A 5 22.56 26.98 1.70
N SER A 6 22.06 28.21 1.55
CA SER A 6 20.63 28.49 1.69
C SER A 6 19.82 27.85 0.56
N VAL A 7 20.23 28.03 -0.70
CA VAL A 7 19.57 27.42 -1.87
C VAL A 7 19.59 25.89 -1.81
N SER A 8 20.68 25.29 -1.34
CA SER A 8 20.78 23.83 -1.16
C SER A 8 19.81 23.33 -0.09
N ARG A 9 19.70 24.01 1.06
CA ARG A 9 18.71 23.68 2.10
C ARG A 9 17.28 23.81 1.59
N TYR A 10 16.92 24.90 0.90
CA TYR A 10 15.57 25.08 0.35
C TYR A 10 15.19 23.97 -0.64
N LYS A 11 16.12 23.54 -1.51
CA LYS A 11 15.90 22.40 -2.42
C LYS A 11 15.70 21.09 -1.66
N LEU A 12 16.52 20.82 -0.65
CA LEU A 12 16.40 19.63 0.21
C LEU A 12 15.06 19.60 0.97
N TYR A 13 14.63 20.72 1.54
CA TYR A 13 13.32 20.83 2.18
C TYR A 13 12.18 20.60 1.18
N GLY A 14 12.27 21.17 -0.03
CA GLY A 14 11.27 20.94 -1.08
C GLY A 14 11.16 19.48 -1.50
N VAL A 15 12.30 18.79 -1.65
CA VAL A 15 12.35 17.35 -1.99
C VAL A 15 11.80 16.50 -0.84
N ALA A 16 12.19 16.80 0.40
CA ALA A 16 11.70 16.07 1.58
C ALA A 16 10.19 16.20 1.74
N GLU A 17 9.65 17.40 1.52
CA GLU A 17 8.21 17.64 1.63
C GLU A 17 7.45 16.96 0.47
N ALA A 18 7.97 17.02 -0.76
CA ALA A 18 7.40 16.29 -1.89
C ALA A 18 7.38 14.77 -1.66
N PHE A 19 8.47 14.21 -1.11
CA PHE A 19 8.56 12.80 -0.75
C PHE A 19 7.55 12.42 0.34
N LYS A 20 7.43 13.25 1.38
CA LYS A 20 6.45 13.07 2.44
C LYS A 20 5.03 13.07 1.89
N TYR A 21 4.67 13.99 1.00
CA TYR A 21 3.35 14.00 0.35
C TYR A 21 3.12 12.80 -0.57
N ALA A 22 4.18 12.27 -1.21
CA ALA A 22 4.10 11.07 -2.03
C ALA A 22 3.84 9.80 -1.19
N VAL A 23 4.50 9.68 -0.03
CA VAL A 23 4.43 8.52 0.87
C VAL A 23 3.22 8.59 1.81
N LEU A 24 2.84 9.77 2.26
CA LEU A 24 1.71 10.01 3.17
C LEU A 24 0.68 10.96 2.53
N PRO A 25 0.03 10.53 1.43
CA PRO A 25 -0.95 11.37 0.77
C PRO A 25 -2.22 11.53 1.63
N HIS A 26 -2.91 12.66 1.46
CA HIS A 26 -4.11 12.99 2.21
C HIS A 26 -5.38 12.32 1.66
N ASP A 27 -5.41 12.07 0.35
CA ASP A 27 -6.59 11.68 -0.44
C ASP A 27 -6.66 10.18 -0.74
N ARG A 28 -5.60 9.42 -0.43
CA ARG A 28 -5.48 7.99 -0.77
C ARG A 28 -4.63 7.25 0.27
N PRO A 29 -4.68 5.91 0.30
CA PRO A 29 -3.78 5.12 1.14
C PRO A 29 -2.33 5.33 0.70
N SER A 30 -1.40 5.14 1.64
CA SER A 30 0.02 5.24 1.37
C SER A 30 0.48 4.18 0.35
N PRO A 31 1.44 4.48 -0.56
CA PRO A 31 1.95 3.48 -1.48
C PRO A 31 2.97 2.51 -0.85
N LEU A 32 3.22 2.57 0.47
CA LEU A 32 4.29 1.80 1.12
C LEU A 32 4.24 0.30 0.86
N PHE A 33 3.07 -0.33 1.01
CA PHE A 33 2.93 -1.77 0.74
C PHE A 33 3.20 -2.11 -0.73
N LEU A 34 2.67 -1.32 -1.67
CA LEU A 34 2.93 -1.50 -3.09
C LEU A 34 4.43 -1.38 -3.41
N LEU A 35 5.10 -0.34 -2.91
CA LEU A 35 6.53 -0.14 -3.13
C LEU A 35 7.36 -1.28 -2.54
N PHE A 36 7.03 -1.69 -1.31
CA PHE A 36 7.67 -2.83 -0.66
C PHE A 36 7.51 -4.10 -1.49
N THR A 37 6.27 -4.44 -1.87
CA THR A 37 5.97 -5.65 -2.62
C THR A 37 6.69 -5.67 -3.96
N THR A 38 6.65 -4.57 -4.73
CA THR A 38 7.31 -4.48 -6.04
C THR A 38 8.83 -4.56 -5.97
N LEU A 39 9.47 -3.93 -4.99
CA LEU A 39 10.93 -3.99 -4.86
C LEU A 39 11.40 -5.38 -4.45
N ILE A 40 10.72 -5.97 -3.46
CA ILE A 40 11.08 -7.25 -2.87
C ILE A 40 10.78 -8.36 -3.88
N ASN A 41 9.55 -8.50 -4.36
CA ASN A 41 9.19 -9.54 -5.32
C ASN A 41 9.87 -9.35 -6.68
N GLY A 42 10.04 -8.11 -7.15
CA GLY A 42 10.79 -7.83 -8.38
C GLY A 42 12.25 -8.29 -8.29
N GLY A 43 12.92 -8.02 -7.15
CA GLY A 43 14.28 -8.50 -6.90
C GLY A 43 14.37 -10.03 -6.86
N LEU A 44 13.45 -10.69 -6.15
CA LEU A 44 13.38 -12.15 -6.11
C LEU A 44 13.12 -12.74 -7.51
N LEU A 45 12.27 -12.09 -8.31
CA LEU A 45 11.91 -12.54 -9.64
C LEU A 45 13.13 -12.53 -10.56
N VAL A 46 13.86 -11.41 -10.63
CA VAL A 46 15.10 -11.30 -11.43
C VAL A 46 16.11 -12.36 -11.01
N TRP A 47 16.35 -12.49 -9.71
CA TRP A 47 17.32 -13.45 -9.19
C TRP A 47 16.91 -14.91 -9.43
N SER A 48 15.64 -15.25 -9.23
CA SER A 48 15.14 -16.60 -9.46
C SER A 48 15.12 -16.98 -10.93
N PHE A 49 14.88 -16.02 -11.82
CA PHE A 49 14.94 -16.24 -13.27
C PHE A 49 16.36 -16.56 -13.72
N ASP A 50 17.35 -15.85 -13.20
CA ASP A 50 18.78 -16.13 -13.46
C ASP A 50 19.16 -17.56 -13.03
N VAL A 51 18.69 -18.02 -11.87
CA VAL A 51 18.93 -19.38 -11.39
C VAL A 51 18.26 -20.44 -12.27
N VAL A 52 17.03 -20.21 -12.74
CA VAL A 52 16.36 -21.14 -13.67
C VAL A 52 17.13 -21.29 -14.98
N LEU A 53 17.72 -20.20 -15.48
CA LEU A 53 18.44 -20.20 -16.75
C LEU A 53 19.86 -20.77 -16.63
N SER A 54 20.50 -20.63 -15.47
CA SER A 54 21.91 -20.99 -15.26
C SER A 54 22.11 -22.38 -14.64
N ALA A 55 21.16 -22.90 -13.87
CA ALA A 55 21.35 -24.14 -13.12
C ALA A 55 20.84 -25.38 -13.87
N THR A 56 21.60 -26.47 -13.81
CA THR A 56 21.11 -27.80 -14.20
C THR A 56 20.16 -28.32 -13.13
N CYS A 57 18.85 -28.22 -13.39
CA CYS A 57 17.83 -28.64 -12.44
C CYS A 57 17.04 -29.83 -12.95
N HIS A 58 16.71 -30.76 -12.06
CA HIS A 58 15.72 -31.78 -12.37
C HIS A 58 14.39 -31.10 -12.75
N LYS A 59 13.74 -31.61 -13.81
CA LYS A 59 12.42 -31.15 -14.29
C LYS A 59 11.40 -30.87 -13.18
N GLU A 60 11.27 -31.75 -12.18
CA GLU A 60 10.37 -31.51 -11.05
C GLU A 60 10.75 -30.26 -10.24
N HIS A 61 12.04 -30.07 -9.95
CA HIS A 61 12.53 -28.89 -9.23
C HIS A 61 12.33 -27.62 -10.07
N SER A 62 12.57 -27.67 -11.37
CA SER A 62 12.32 -26.53 -12.26
C SER A 62 10.83 -26.12 -12.26
N THR A 63 9.89 -27.07 -12.30
CA THR A 63 8.45 -26.77 -12.21
C THR A 63 8.09 -26.10 -10.88
N TRP A 64 8.56 -26.65 -9.76
CA TRP A 64 8.27 -26.09 -8.44
C TRP A 64 8.89 -24.70 -8.26
N LEU A 65 10.09 -24.48 -8.81
CA LEU A 65 10.75 -23.18 -8.80
C LEU A 65 9.98 -22.16 -9.65
N GLY A 66 9.48 -22.57 -10.82
CA GLY A 66 8.59 -21.76 -11.64
C GLY A 66 7.31 -21.34 -10.92
N LEU A 67 6.70 -22.24 -10.14
CA LEU A 67 5.55 -21.89 -9.29
C LEU A 67 5.92 -20.86 -8.21
N GLY A 68 7.13 -20.95 -7.64
CA GLY A 68 7.63 -19.94 -6.71
C GLY A 68 7.85 -18.57 -7.37
N ILE A 69 8.36 -18.54 -8.60
CA ILE A 69 8.48 -17.31 -9.38
C ILE A 69 7.10 -16.70 -9.64
N MET A 70 6.12 -17.53 -9.99
CA MET A 70 4.74 -17.09 -10.19
C MET A 70 4.12 -16.51 -8.90
N ASN A 71 4.51 -16.99 -7.73
CA ASN A 71 4.05 -16.39 -6.47
C ASN A 71 4.50 -14.93 -6.35
N ALA A 72 5.75 -14.62 -6.72
CA ALA A 72 6.25 -13.24 -6.73
C ALA A 72 5.43 -12.34 -7.67
N VAL A 73 5.07 -12.84 -8.86
CA VAL A 73 4.20 -12.13 -9.81
C VAL A 73 2.81 -11.88 -9.21
N ILE A 74 2.21 -12.89 -8.59
CA ILE A 74 0.86 -12.77 -8.01
C ILE A 74 0.87 -11.77 -6.85
N ASN A 75 1.91 -11.76 -6.02
CA ASN A 75 2.09 -10.77 -4.95
C ASN A 75 2.11 -9.34 -5.49
N ASP A 76 2.86 -9.09 -6.57
CA ASP A 76 2.89 -7.79 -7.24
C ASP A 76 1.51 -7.39 -7.79
N LEU A 77 0.87 -8.28 -8.54
CA LEU A 77 -0.47 -8.03 -9.11
C LEU A 77 -1.50 -7.76 -8.02
N PHE A 78 -1.44 -8.47 -6.89
CA PHE A 78 -2.32 -8.25 -5.76
C PHE A 78 -2.15 -6.84 -5.18
N SER A 79 -0.91 -6.40 -4.92
CA SER A 79 -0.65 -5.09 -4.34
C SER A 79 -1.17 -3.96 -5.25
N ILE A 80 -0.99 -4.10 -6.57
CA ILE A 80 -1.51 -3.17 -7.57
C ILE A 80 -3.04 -3.18 -7.58
N ALA A 81 -3.65 -4.36 -7.67
CA ALA A 81 -5.11 -4.52 -7.73
C ALA A 81 -5.79 -3.99 -6.47
N LEU A 82 -5.20 -4.21 -5.30
CA LEU A 82 -5.70 -3.71 -4.03
C LEU A 82 -5.68 -2.18 -4.01
N MET A 83 -4.55 -1.57 -4.37
CA MET A 83 -4.41 -0.11 -4.40
C MET A 83 -5.36 0.53 -5.41
N ALA A 84 -5.51 -0.09 -6.59
CA ALA A 84 -6.47 0.35 -7.61
C ALA A 84 -7.92 0.24 -7.11
N SER A 85 -8.29 -0.89 -6.50
CA SER A 85 -9.63 -1.10 -5.94
C SER A 85 -9.96 -0.09 -4.84
N MET A 86 -9.04 0.11 -3.89
CA MET A 86 -9.21 1.06 -2.78
C MET A 86 -9.34 2.49 -3.29
N ARG A 87 -8.50 2.93 -4.23
CA ARG A 87 -8.62 4.25 -4.86
C ARG A 87 -9.95 4.43 -5.56
N ASN A 88 -10.42 3.41 -6.28
CA ASN A 88 -11.72 3.48 -6.95
C ASN A 88 -12.88 3.58 -5.95
N GLN A 89 -12.81 2.87 -4.83
CA GLN A 89 -13.81 2.97 -3.76
C GLN A 89 -13.81 4.35 -3.10
N ILE A 90 -12.62 4.90 -2.80
CA ILE A 90 -12.48 6.26 -2.26
C ILE A 90 -13.09 7.28 -3.22
N ARG A 91 -12.79 7.17 -4.52
CA ARG A 91 -13.37 8.04 -5.56
C ARG A 91 -14.89 7.90 -5.65
N LYS A 92 -15.45 6.72 -5.36
CA LYS A 92 -16.92 6.51 -5.29
C LYS A 92 -17.54 7.10 -4.03
N GLY A 93 -16.74 7.37 -3.01
CA GLY A 93 -17.16 7.79 -1.68
C GLY A 93 -17.49 6.60 -0.80
N ILE A 94 -17.14 6.69 0.48
CA ILE A 94 -17.39 5.64 1.47
C ILE A 94 -18.27 6.21 2.59
N HIS A 95 -19.46 5.60 2.77
CA HIS A 95 -20.43 6.01 3.79
C HIS A 95 -19.78 6.07 5.19
N PRO A 96 -19.99 7.13 5.99
CA PRO A 96 -19.29 7.32 7.27
C PRO A 96 -19.54 6.22 8.31
N SER A 97 -20.73 5.59 8.32
CA SER A 97 -21.04 4.48 9.24
C SER A 97 -20.32 3.16 8.92
N VAL A 98 -19.68 3.04 7.75
CA VAL A 98 -18.92 1.84 7.40
C VAL A 98 -17.59 1.84 8.15
N SER A 99 -17.41 0.87 9.05
CA SER A 99 -16.15 0.68 9.76
C SER A 99 -15.04 0.23 8.81
N ASN A 100 -13.79 0.58 9.13
CA ASN A 100 -12.62 0.17 8.35
C ASN A 100 -12.50 -1.37 8.29
N VAL A 101 -12.79 -2.06 9.40
CA VAL A 101 -12.78 -3.53 9.47
C VAL A 101 -13.77 -4.12 8.46
N ARG A 102 -15.00 -3.61 8.43
CA ARG A 102 -16.01 -4.08 7.47
C ARG A 102 -15.55 -3.82 6.03
N LEU A 103 -15.00 -2.64 5.75
CA LEU A 103 -14.48 -2.30 4.43
C LEU A 103 -13.45 -3.32 3.94
N TYR A 104 -12.49 -3.71 4.80
CA TYR A 104 -11.47 -4.70 4.45
C TYR A 104 -12.05 -6.11 4.28
N LEU A 105 -12.92 -6.56 5.20
CA LEU A 105 -13.52 -7.90 5.12
C LEU A 105 -14.43 -8.05 3.90
N THR A 106 -15.01 -6.96 3.39
CA THR A 106 -15.83 -6.98 2.18
C THR A 106 -15.05 -6.72 0.89
N GLN A 107 -13.73 -6.46 0.97
CA GLN A 107 -12.91 -6.19 -0.20
C GLN A 107 -12.61 -7.51 -0.94
N PRO A 108 -13.18 -7.77 -2.14
CA PRO A 108 -12.99 -9.04 -2.85
C PRO A 108 -11.53 -9.36 -3.15
N VAL A 109 -10.73 -8.34 -3.50
CA VAL A 109 -9.30 -8.52 -3.77
C VAL A 109 -8.57 -9.06 -2.55
N LEU A 110 -8.92 -8.58 -1.34
CA LEU A 110 -8.30 -9.02 -0.10
C LEU A 110 -8.73 -10.46 0.26
N LEU A 111 -10.01 -10.79 0.05
CA LEU A 111 -10.51 -12.15 0.27
C LEU A 111 -9.84 -13.19 -0.64
N LEU A 112 -9.70 -12.87 -1.94
CA LEU A 112 -8.99 -13.72 -2.89
C LEU A 112 -7.53 -13.90 -2.49
N TYR A 113 -6.90 -12.84 -1.97
CA TYR A 113 -5.53 -12.92 -1.50
C TYR A 113 -5.37 -13.80 -0.27
N PHE A 114 -6.30 -13.80 0.69
CA PHE A 114 -6.24 -14.75 1.81
C PHE A 114 -6.27 -16.21 1.35
N VAL A 115 -7.08 -16.54 0.33
CA VAL A 115 -7.08 -17.88 -0.28
C VAL A 115 -5.74 -18.18 -0.93
N TYR A 116 -5.18 -17.21 -1.65
CA TYR A 116 -3.86 -17.32 -2.25
C TYR A 116 -2.74 -17.51 -1.22
N LEU A 117 -2.78 -16.83 -0.07
CA LEU A 117 -1.81 -17.00 1.02
C LEU A 117 -1.80 -18.43 1.56
N ILE A 118 -2.96 -19.09 1.64
CA ILE A 118 -3.04 -20.51 2.03
C ILE A 118 -2.29 -21.38 1.00
N TRP A 119 -2.47 -21.10 -0.29
CA TRP A 119 -1.72 -21.77 -1.35
C TRP A 119 -0.21 -21.52 -1.25
N GLU A 120 0.22 -20.28 -1.02
CA GLU A 120 1.64 -19.91 -0.92
C GLU A 120 2.30 -20.59 0.29
N ILE A 121 1.60 -20.70 1.42
CA ILE A 121 2.05 -21.48 2.59
C ILE A 121 2.19 -22.97 2.24
N ALA A 122 1.20 -23.57 1.57
CA ALA A 122 1.28 -24.96 1.13
C ALA A 122 2.48 -25.18 0.19
N TRP A 123 2.72 -24.24 -0.73
CA TRP A 123 3.86 -24.26 -1.63
C TRP A 123 5.19 -24.23 -0.84
N MET A 124 5.34 -23.32 0.12
CA MET A 124 6.56 -23.21 0.92
C MET A 124 6.86 -24.50 1.70
N ILE A 125 5.83 -25.14 2.28
CA ILE A 125 5.99 -26.40 3.02
C ILE A 125 6.52 -27.50 2.09
N VAL A 126 5.96 -27.62 0.88
CA VAL A 126 6.37 -28.65 -0.09
C VAL A 126 7.76 -28.34 -0.67
N ALA A 127 8.03 -27.08 -1.01
CA ALA A 127 9.32 -26.62 -1.53
C ALA A 127 10.45 -26.89 -0.52
N SER A 128 10.21 -26.59 0.76
CA SER A 128 11.19 -26.83 1.83
C SER A 128 11.46 -28.32 2.04
N LYS A 129 10.43 -29.18 1.95
CA LYS A 129 10.60 -30.64 1.98
C LYS A 129 11.41 -31.16 0.80
N LYS A 130 11.17 -30.62 -0.40
CA LYS A 130 11.92 -30.99 -1.62
C LYS A 130 13.38 -30.54 -1.52
N ALA A 131 13.65 -29.36 -0.97
CA ALA A 131 15.00 -28.87 -0.70
C ALA A 131 15.80 -29.84 0.19
N SER A 132 15.20 -30.26 1.30
CA SER A 132 15.85 -31.15 2.28
C SER A 132 16.17 -32.55 1.73
N LYS A 133 15.40 -33.06 0.77
CA LYS A 133 15.51 -34.44 0.29
C LYS A 133 16.62 -34.64 -0.76
N ASN A 134 16.99 -33.61 -1.52
CA ASN A 134 17.89 -33.72 -2.67
C ASN A 134 18.94 -32.58 -2.70
N ASN A 135 19.98 -32.68 -1.86
CA ASN A 135 21.05 -31.66 -1.74
C ASN A 135 22.05 -31.60 -2.92
N LYS A 136 21.76 -32.19 -4.08
CA LYS A 136 22.72 -32.31 -5.20
C LYS A 136 22.44 -31.40 -6.39
N ASP A 137 21.29 -30.71 -6.43
CA ASP A 137 20.88 -29.88 -7.57
C ASP A 137 20.92 -28.40 -7.20
N GLY A 138 21.38 -27.52 -8.12
CA GLY A 138 21.47 -26.08 -7.88
C GLY A 138 20.15 -25.41 -7.47
N CYS A 139 19.01 -25.91 -7.99
CA CYS A 139 17.68 -25.43 -7.61
C CYS A 139 17.26 -25.78 -6.17
N SER A 140 17.85 -26.82 -5.57
CA SER A 140 17.45 -27.31 -4.25
C SER A 140 17.78 -26.31 -3.15
N ASN A 141 18.99 -25.72 -3.20
CA ASN A 141 19.38 -24.65 -2.29
C ASN A 141 18.53 -23.39 -2.48
N HIS A 142 18.13 -23.10 -3.72
CA HIS A 142 17.28 -21.94 -4.03
C HIS A 142 15.90 -22.02 -3.38
N PHE A 143 15.31 -23.22 -3.27
CA PHE A 143 14.04 -23.41 -2.58
C PHE A 143 14.07 -22.98 -1.11
N SER A 144 15.15 -23.32 -0.40
CA SER A 144 15.26 -22.95 1.00
C SER A 144 15.35 -21.43 1.18
N VAL A 145 16.11 -20.75 0.30
CA VAL A 145 16.22 -19.29 0.32
C VAL A 145 14.88 -18.64 -0.06
N GLN A 146 14.19 -19.14 -1.08
CA GLN A 146 12.91 -18.60 -1.52
C GLN A 146 11.81 -18.77 -0.46
N SER A 147 11.75 -19.91 0.23
CA SER A 147 10.84 -20.10 1.37
C SER A 147 11.16 -19.15 2.52
N GLY A 148 12.44 -18.94 2.84
CA GLY A 148 12.87 -17.98 3.85
C GLY A 148 12.48 -16.54 3.47
N PHE A 149 12.65 -16.20 2.19
CA PHE A 149 12.27 -14.92 1.63
C PHE A 149 10.76 -14.66 1.75
N PHE A 150 9.92 -15.60 1.33
CA PHE A 150 8.46 -15.45 1.45
C PHE A 150 8.00 -15.37 2.92
N SER A 151 8.66 -16.10 3.82
CA SER A 151 8.42 -15.99 5.26
C SER A 151 8.72 -14.58 5.79
N PHE A 152 9.87 -14.00 5.42
CA PHE A 152 10.22 -12.62 5.77
C PHE A 152 9.26 -11.61 5.13
N TYR A 153 8.94 -11.80 3.85
CA TYR A 153 7.97 -10.98 3.12
C TYR A 153 6.61 -10.97 3.82
N PHE A 154 6.12 -12.09 4.35
CA PHE A 154 4.86 -12.12 5.09
C PHE A 154 4.92 -11.35 6.40
N ILE A 155 5.93 -11.58 7.22
CA ILE A 155 6.04 -10.93 8.54
C ILE A 155 6.12 -9.41 8.37
N LEU A 156 7.07 -8.96 7.54
CA LEU A 156 7.28 -7.53 7.32
C LEU A 156 6.15 -6.91 6.48
N GLY A 157 5.68 -7.64 5.47
CA GLY A 157 4.59 -7.21 4.59
C GLY A 157 3.29 -6.97 5.33
N LEU A 158 2.92 -7.80 6.31
CA LEU A 158 1.75 -7.57 7.16
C LEU A 158 1.86 -6.26 7.95
N THR A 159 3.05 -5.96 8.45
CA THR A 159 3.28 -4.73 9.22
C THR A 159 3.20 -3.50 8.30
N ILE A 160 3.86 -3.54 7.14
CA ILE A 160 3.82 -2.44 6.16
C ILE A 160 2.41 -2.26 5.57
N PHE A 161 1.68 -3.37 5.38
CA PHE A 161 0.28 -3.36 4.97
C PHE A 161 -0.58 -2.63 6.00
N ALA A 162 -0.42 -2.92 7.29
CA ALA A 162 -1.15 -2.22 8.34
C ALA A 162 -0.83 -0.71 8.33
N MET A 163 0.45 -0.33 8.23
CA MET A 163 0.88 1.07 8.15
C MET A 163 0.34 1.80 6.91
N THR A 164 0.20 1.10 5.79
CA THR A 164 -0.32 1.67 4.53
C THR A 164 -1.72 2.27 4.69
N PHE A 165 -2.53 1.64 5.54
CA PHE A 165 -3.91 2.01 5.75
C PHE A 165 -4.16 2.77 7.06
N ALA A 166 -3.37 2.47 8.10
CA ALA A 166 -3.40 3.14 9.41
C ALA A 166 -2.39 4.28 9.46
N THR A 167 -2.52 5.25 8.53
CA THR A 167 -1.60 6.39 8.39
C THR A 167 -1.54 7.28 9.64
N GLU A 168 -2.54 7.19 10.53
CA GLU A 168 -2.54 7.82 11.85
C GLU A 168 -3.02 6.79 12.89
N TRP A 169 -2.22 6.58 13.93
CA TRP A 169 -2.62 5.71 15.05
C TRP A 169 -3.69 6.40 15.88
N CYS A 170 -4.74 5.67 16.28
CA CYS A 170 -5.85 6.15 17.11
C CYS A 170 -6.71 7.28 16.51
N ARG A 171 -6.54 7.63 15.23
CA ARG A 171 -7.39 8.57 14.49
C ARG A 171 -7.94 7.96 13.21
N SER A 172 -9.01 8.53 12.69
CA SER A 172 -9.52 8.14 11.37
C SER A 172 -8.48 8.53 10.31
N PRO A 173 -8.10 7.62 9.40
CA PRO A 173 -7.14 7.93 8.36
C PRO A 173 -7.60 9.12 7.49
N ARG A 174 -6.67 9.97 7.04
CA ARG A 174 -6.99 11.16 6.24
C ARG A 174 -7.79 10.83 4.98
N TRP A 175 -7.38 9.79 4.28
CA TRP A 175 -8.07 9.28 3.08
C TRP A 175 -9.51 8.82 3.39
N ARG A 176 -9.78 8.38 4.62
CA ARG A 176 -11.11 7.95 5.07
C ARG A 176 -12.05 9.12 5.25
N VAL A 177 -11.53 10.23 5.79
CA VAL A 177 -12.25 11.51 5.91
C VAL A 177 -12.58 12.04 4.52
N ALA A 178 -11.59 12.12 3.63
CA ALA A 178 -11.79 12.54 2.24
C ALA A 178 -12.86 11.69 1.52
N ALA A 179 -12.81 10.37 1.69
CA ALA A 179 -13.80 9.46 1.12
C ALA A 179 -15.22 9.68 1.68
N SER A 180 -15.36 10.01 2.96
CA SER A 180 -16.67 10.32 3.55
C SER A 180 -17.23 11.65 3.08
N THR A 181 -16.39 12.68 2.94
CA THR A 181 -16.80 13.98 2.38
C THR A 181 -17.24 13.82 0.93
N GLN A 182 -16.53 13.01 0.14
CA GLN A 182 -16.92 12.74 -1.23
C GLN A 182 -18.23 11.94 -1.33
N TRP A 183 -18.48 11.04 -0.39
CA TRP A 183 -19.78 10.35 -0.31
C TRP A 183 -20.91 11.34 0.01
N ARG A 184 -20.70 12.24 0.98
CA ARG A 184 -21.70 13.26 1.35
C ARG A 184 -22.04 14.17 0.18
N ARG A 185 -21.04 14.78 -0.46
CA ARG A 185 -21.23 15.64 -1.65
C ARG A 185 -22.05 14.98 -2.76
N ARG A 186 -21.93 13.67 -2.93
CA ARG A 186 -22.68 12.93 -3.97
C ARG A 186 -24.10 12.56 -3.59
N ASN A 187 -24.36 12.28 -2.31
CA ASN A 187 -25.64 11.72 -1.86
C ASN A 187 -26.51 12.74 -1.12
N GLN A 188 -25.93 13.85 -0.65
CA GLN A 188 -26.58 14.91 0.12
C GLN A 188 -26.01 16.29 -0.28
N PRO A 189 -26.11 16.71 -1.55
CA PRO A 189 -25.53 17.98 -2.02
C PRO A 189 -26.14 19.20 -1.32
N GLU A 190 -27.45 19.18 -1.06
CA GLU A 190 -28.20 20.26 -0.39
C GLU A 190 -27.69 20.54 1.03
N LEU A 191 -27.22 19.49 1.73
CA LEU A 191 -26.72 19.61 3.09
C LEU A 191 -25.32 20.23 3.12
N ASP A 192 -24.48 19.94 2.12
CA ASP A 192 -23.15 20.56 2.01
C ASP A 192 -23.28 22.04 1.59
N GLU A 193 -24.23 22.39 0.72
CA GLU A 193 -24.49 23.78 0.30
C GLU A 193 -25.00 24.64 1.47
N GLN A 194 -25.83 24.09 2.36
CA GLN A 194 -26.22 24.77 3.59
C GLN A 194 -25.04 24.97 4.56
N VAL A 195 -24.14 24.00 4.69
CA VAL A 195 -22.96 24.12 5.56
C VAL A 195 -21.98 25.16 5.02
N GLU A 196 -21.69 25.13 3.72
CA GLU A 196 -20.84 26.15 3.08
C GLU A 196 -21.44 27.55 3.23
N GLY A 197 -22.76 27.71 3.04
CA GLY A 197 -23.43 29.00 3.25
C GLY A 197 -23.40 29.51 4.70
N ILE A 198 -23.39 28.61 5.69
CA ILE A 198 -23.24 28.99 7.11
C ILE A 198 -21.79 29.39 7.42
N ASP A 199 -20.80 28.68 6.89
CA ASP A 199 -19.38 29.00 7.10
C ASP A 199 -19.03 30.35 6.45
N GLU A 200 -19.54 30.64 5.25
CA GLU A 200 -19.38 31.94 4.58
C GLU A 200 -20.03 33.08 5.37
N ALA A 201 -21.24 32.85 5.90
CA ALA A 201 -21.93 33.83 6.73
C ALA A 201 -21.17 34.13 8.03
N ALA A 202 -20.63 33.09 8.69
CA ALA A 202 -19.84 33.25 9.91
C ALA A 202 -18.51 33.99 9.64
N GLN A 203 -17.88 33.74 8.49
CA GLN A 203 -16.63 34.39 8.11
C GLN A 203 -16.82 35.87 7.72
N GLY A 204 -17.96 36.22 7.11
CA GLY A 204 -18.34 37.61 6.83
C GLY A 204 -18.63 38.43 8.10
N ASP A 205 -19.23 37.80 9.11
CA ASP A 205 -19.52 38.43 10.40
C ASP A 205 -18.23 38.69 11.20
N ASP A 206 -17.26 37.76 11.14
CA ASP A 206 -15.97 37.91 11.81
C ASP A 206 -15.13 39.01 11.14
N PHE A 207 -15.11 39.06 9.80
CA PHE A 207 -14.40 40.10 9.05
C PHE A 207 -14.94 41.51 9.37
N SER A 208 -16.27 41.64 9.45
CA SER A 208 -16.96 42.90 9.78
C SER A 208 -16.61 43.38 11.21
N ARG A 209 -16.53 42.45 12.18
CA ARG A 209 -16.08 42.77 13.55
C ARG A 209 -14.62 43.20 13.63
N THR A 210 -13.74 42.60 12.83
CA THR A 210 -12.33 43.02 12.79
C THR A 210 -12.17 44.44 12.25
N GLN A 211 -12.95 44.82 11.23
CA GLN A 211 -12.94 46.18 10.68
C GLN A 211 -13.43 47.24 11.69
N GLU A 212 -14.50 46.95 12.45
CA GLU A 212 -14.99 47.88 13.50
C GLU A 212 -14.00 48.09 14.66
N MET A 213 -13.06 47.16 14.87
CA MET A 213 -12.01 47.29 15.88
C MET A 213 -10.76 48.04 15.39
N GLU A 214 -10.52 48.12 14.07
CA GLU A 214 -9.44 48.94 13.50
C GLU A 214 -9.82 50.42 13.35
N ASP A 215 -11.12 50.72 13.22
CA ASP A 215 -11.64 52.09 13.09
C ASP A 215 -11.83 52.83 14.44
N ARG A 216 -11.43 52.23 15.58
CA ARG A 216 -11.44 52.86 16.92
C ARG A 216 -10.05 53.15 17.45
#